data_AF-A0A1I1MEV6-F1
#
_entry.id   AF-A0A1I1MEV6-F1
#
_cell.length_a   1.000
_cell.length_b   1.000
_cell.length_c   1.000
_cell.angle_alpha   90.00
_cell.angle_beta   90.00
_cell.angle_gamma   90.00
#
_symmetry.space_group_name_H-M   'P 1'
#
loop_
_entity.id
_entity.type
_entity.pdbx_description
1 polymer ?
#
loop_
_entity_poly.entity_id
_entity_poly.type
_entity_poly.pdbx_seq_one_letter_code
_entity_poly.pdbx_strand_id
1 'polypeptide(L)'
;MHLNLFQRAQPRIPALARARSVVLPVALLLPLIGGNASAFDFNNVARQAKELAASSYSKPEGNLPKEISNLEYEQYKDIRFLPEKFTWRSQKLPFELAFFHEGYAFDQPVKINEINGQSVKEIRFDPNDFDYGSNKVDTRKLRSLGFAGFRVHYPLNTNKYKDEVLSFLGASYFRALGKDQTYGLSARGLAIDTGLSSGEEFPRFTEFWIERPKASDKELTIYALLNSRRVTGAYRFVLKPGSDTTVDVKAQLYLRENVSKLGLAPLTSMYLHGDNQRSQGEDYRPEVHDSDGLSVASGTGEWIWRPLVNPKRLLVTSYSLSNPAGFGLMQRDRDFASYQDLDAKYERRPSAWVQPKGNWGSGRVELVQIPTPDETNDNVVAFWVPETAPKVGQPFNLEYTLSWQKDAEKRPPLSWVTQTRRGFGFQKKSDDNSLGLVVDFEGPVFKKLSDKVQPEGVVSADDNGKVLETKVFRNDVTGGWRMMVRVRRNEENKPVELRGFLRGGSTTLSETWSYILPPN
;
A
#
# COMPACT_ATOMS: atom_id res chain seq x y z
N MET A 1 -45.02 0.80 74.64
CA MET A 1 -45.23 -0.03 75.85
C MET A 1 -43.86 -0.15 76.52
N HIS A 2 -43.76 0.21 77.82
CA HIS A 2 -42.56 0.39 78.68
C HIS A 2 -41.67 1.61 78.35
N LEU A 3 -41.82 2.82 78.96
CA LEU A 3 -41.61 3.29 80.36
C LEU A 3 -40.20 2.99 80.90
N ASN A 4 -39.31 4.01 81.03
CA ASN A 4 -39.05 4.89 82.21
C ASN A 4 -38.29 4.14 83.33
N LEU A 5 -37.27 4.60 84.07
CA LEU A 5 -36.85 5.88 84.69
C LEU A 5 -35.32 5.71 85.06
N PHE A 6 -34.48 6.68 85.45
CA PHE A 6 -34.46 7.54 86.66
C PHE A 6 -33.25 8.52 86.55
N GLN A 7 -33.43 9.84 86.71
CA GLN A 7 -33.09 10.70 87.88
C GLN A 7 -31.59 10.81 88.27
N ARG A 8 -30.98 11.98 88.06
CA ARG A 8 -30.71 13.09 89.03
C ARG A 8 -29.46 12.90 89.90
N ALA A 9 -28.47 13.79 89.77
CA ALA A 9 -28.03 14.74 90.81
C ALA A 9 -26.78 15.55 90.38
N GLN A 10 -26.84 16.87 90.52
CA GLN A 10 -25.74 17.88 90.53
C GLN A 10 -25.08 17.91 91.94
N PRO A 11 -23.86 18.46 92.21
CA PRO A 11 -23.40 19.88 92.03
C PRO A 11 -21.93 20.07 91.52
N ARG A 12 -21.56 21.15 90.80
CA ARG A 12 -21.03 22.48 91.24
C ARG A 12 -19.76 22.35 92.15
N ILE A 13 -18.57 22.99 91.99
CA ILE A 13 -17.97 24.13 91.24
C ILE A 13 -16.40 23.96 91.35
N PRO A 14 -15.52 24.98 91.16
CA PRO A 14 -14.98 25.66 89.96
C PRO A 14 -13.48 25.39 89.70
N ALA A 15 -12.94 25.79 88.54
CA ALA A 15 -11.88 26.80 88.44
C ALA A 15 -11.41 26.99 86.99
N LEU A 16 -11.11 28.25 86.69
CA LEU A 16 -10.72 28.83 85.41
C LEU A 16 -9.50 28.17 84.74
N ALA A 17 -9.54 28.06 83.41
CA ALA A 17 -8.39 28.38 82.59
C ALA A 17 -8.82 28.78 81.16
N ARG A 18 -8.53 30.03 80.79
CA ARG A 18 -8.55 30.50 79.39
C ARG A 18 -7.49 29.74 78.60
N ALA A 19 -7.86 29.04 77.54
CA ALA A 19 -6.93 28.60 76.52
C ALA A 19 -7.39 29.12 75.16
N ARG A 20 -6.54 29.98 74.58
CA ARG A 20 -6.67 30.55 73.24
C ARG A 20 -6.58 29.44 72.20
N SER A 21 -7.53 29.41 71.28
CA SER A 21 -7.53 28.55 70.10
C SER A 21 -6.34 28.91 69.20
N VAL A 22 -5.37 28.00 69.11
CA VAL A 22 -4.29 28.07 68.11
C VAL A 22 -4.86 27.50 66.81
N VAL A 23 -4.99 28.37 65.80
CA VAL A 23 -5.24 27.96 64.42
C VAL A 23 -3.91 27.51 63.84
N LEU A 24 -3.73 26.20 63.69
CA LEU A 24 -2.62 25.63 62.90
C LEU A 24 -2.95 25.81 61.40
N PRO A 25 -2.08 26.40 60.58
CA PRO A 25 -2.23 26.31 59.14
C PRO A 25 -1.80 24.91 58.70
N VAL A 26 -2.78 24.10 58.28
CA VAL A 26 -2.53 22.86 57.54
C VAL A 26 -2.01 23.27 56.17
N ALA A 27 -0.70 23.15 55.95
CA ALA A 27 -0.10 23.27 54.63
C ALA A 27 -0.59 22.08 53.77
N LEU A 28 -1.52 22.36 52.85
CA LEU A 28 -1.87 21.43 51.77
C LEU A 28 -0.66 21.33 50.83
N LEU A 29 0.17 20.31 51.01
CA LEU A 29 1.08 19.82 49.98
C LEU A 29 0.22 19.12 48.91
N LEU A 30 -0.20 19.88 47.90
CA LEU A 30 -0.67 19.32 46.63
C LEU A 30 0.50 18.56 46.00
N PRO A 31 0.37 17.25 45.71
CA PRO A 31 1.32 16.61 44.82
C PRO A 31 1.10 17.23 43.44
N LEU A 32 2.04 18.05 42.99
CA LEU A 32 2.24 18.35 41.58
C LEU A 32 2.46 17.00 40.90
N ILE A 33 1.38 16.41 40.40
CA ILE A 33 1.47 15.41 39.34
C ILE A 33 1.96 16.21 38.14
N GLY A 34 3.28 16.39 38.06
CA GLY A 34 3.96 16.79 36.85
C GLY A 34 3.67 15.70 35.84
N GLY A 35 2.61 15.87 35.07
CA GLY A 35 2.46 15.15 33.82
C GLY A 35 3.70 15.50 33.02
N ASN A 36 4.64 14.57 32.91
CA ASN A 36 5.65 14.62 31.87
C ASN A 36 4.87 14.85 30.58
N ALA A 37 4.95 16.05 30.02
CA ALA A 37 4.44 16.35 28.69
C ALA A 37 5.27 15.51 27.73
N SER A 38 4.87 14.24 27.56
CA SER A 38 5.55 13.30 26.70
C SER A 38 5.47 13.85 25.28
N ALA A 39 6.60 13.88 24.58
CA ALA A 39 6.63 14.27 23.17
C ALA A 39 5.67 13.39 22.36
N PHE A 40 5.07 13.96 21.32
CA PHE A 40 4.13 13.24 20.45
C PHE A 40 4.81 12.03 19.81
N ASP A 41 4.19 10.86 19.91
CA ASP A 41 4.72 9.61 19.37
C ASP A 41 3.62 8.70 18.78
N PHE A 42 4.01 7.50 18.37
CA PHE A 42 3.08 6.50 17.83
C PHE A 42 1.97 6.10 18.83
N ASN A 43 2.26 6.11 20.13
CA ASN A 43 1.30 5.71 21.16
C ASN A 43 0.17 6.72 21.32
N ASN A 44 0.41 8.00 20.99
CA ASN A 44 -0.66 9.00 20.91
C ASN A 44 -1.71 8.59 19.86
N VAL A 45 -1.27 8.22 18.65
CA VAL A 45 -2.17 7.82 17.56
C VAL A 45 -2.83 6.48 17.84
N ALA A 46 -2.09 5.52 18.38
CA ALA A 46 -2.62 4.22 18.80
C ALA A 46 -3.77 4.36 19.81
N ARG A 47 -3.62 5.28 20.78
CA ARG A 47 -4.68 5.58 21.76
C ARG A 47 -5.93 6.13 21.09
N GLN A 48 -5.79 7.10 20.18
CA GLN A 48 -6.92 7.64 19.43
C GLN A 48 -7.62 6.57 18.57
N ALA A 49 -6.84 5.71 17.89
CA ALA A 49 -7.41 4.61 17.11
C ALA A 49 -8.22 3.65 17.99
N LYS A 50 -7.71 3.30 19.17
CA LYS A 50 -8.41 2.44 20.15
C LYS A 50 -9.70 3.08 20.65
N GLU A 51 -9.67 4.37 20.99
CA GLU A 51 -10.86 5.11 21.43
C GLU A 51 -11.92 5.18 20.32
N LEU A 52 -11.50 5.43 19.08
CA LEU A 52 -12.39 5.40 17.93
C LEU A 52 -12.96 4.00 17.67
N ALA A 53 -12.21 2.93 17.95
CA ALA A 53 -12.73 1.56 17.78
C ALA A 53 -13.83 1.21 18.78
N ALA A 54 -13.87 1.89 19.93
CA ALA A 54 -14.88 1.70 20.97
C ALA A 54 -16.16 2.52 20.74
N SER A 55 -16.23 3.30 19.66
CA SER A 55 -17.39 4.12 19.29
C SER A 55 -17.92 3.74 17.91
N SER A 56 -19.20 4.03 17.67
CA SER A 56 -19.82 3.83 16.35
C SER A 56 -19.15 4.69 15.29
N TYR A 57 -18.99 4.14 14.08
CA TYR A 57 -18.46 4.90 12.96
C TYR A 57 -19.42 6.03 12.56
N SER A 58 -18.88 7.25 12.45
CA SER A 58 -19.57 8.40 11.85
C SER A 58 -18.92 8.71 10.51
N LYS A 59 -19.72 8.64 9.42
CA LYS A 59 -19.26 9.02 8.09
C LYS A 59 -19.14 10.55 8.04
N PRO A 60 -18.00 11.14 7.63
CA PRO A 60 -17.90 12.58 7.44
C PRO A 60 -18.92 13.07 6.41
N GLU A 61 -19.53 14.22 6.65
CA GLU A 61 -20.40 14.87 5.68
C GLU A 61 -19.55 15.45 4.54
N GLY A 62 -19.86 15.07 3.29
CA GLY A 62 -19.30 15.73 2.12
C GLY A 62 -20.11 16.98 1.82
N ASN A 63 -19.60 18.15 2.19
CA ASN A 63 -20.32 19.43 2.06
C ASN A 63 -19.57 20.44 1.18
N LEU A 64 -18.99 19.95 0.08
CA LEU A 64 -18.33 20.82 -0.89
C LEU A 64 -19.31 21.83 -1.51
N PRO A 65 -18.92 23.11 -1.63
CA PRO A 65 -19.66 24.08 -2.44
C PRO A 65 -19.78 23.60 -3.89
N LYS A 66 -20.89 23.96 -4.57
CA LYS A 66 -21.15 23.57 -5.97
C LYS A 66 -20.03 23.95 -6.94
N GLU A 67 -19.34 25.06 -6.65
CA GLU A 67 -18.20 25.56 -7.43
C GLU A 67 -17.01 24.59 -7.44
N ILE A 68 -16.93 23.69 -6.44
CA ILE A 68 -15.88 22.68 -6.29
C ILE A 68 -16.41 21.27 -6.62
N SER A 69 -17.64 20.93 -6.20
CA SER A 69 -18.21 19.60 -6.46
C SER A 69 -18.52 19.34 -7.93
N ASN A 70 -18.69 20.39 -8.74
CA ASN A 70 -19.04 20.29 -10.17
C ASN A 70 -17.81 20.42 -11.08
N LEU A 71 -16.60 20.41 -10.53
CA LEU A 71 -15.39 20.45 -11.34
C LEU A 71 -15.23 19.15 -12.12
N GLU A 72 -15.02 19.27 -13.42
CA GLU A 72 -14.53 18.18 -14.26
C GLU A 72 -13.05 17.91 -13.97
N TYR A 73 -12.53 16.76 -14.39
CA TYR A 73 -11.16 16.33 -14.09
C TYR A 73 -10.09 17.36 -14.49
N GLU A 74 -10.15 17.89 -15.72
CA GLU A 74 -9.17 18.89 -16.19
C GLU A 74 -9.25 20.19 -15.38
N GLN A 75 -10.45 20.58 -14.95
CA GLN A 75 -10.63 21.75 -14.10
C GLN A 75 -10.03 21.55 -12.71
N TYR A 76 -10.21 20.35 -12.13
CA TYR A 76 -9.61 20.01 -10.85
C TYR A 76 -8.07 19.96 -10.92
N LYS A 77 -7.53 19.39 -12.00
CA LYS A 77 -6.07 19.31 -12.26
C LYS A 77 -5.41 20.68 -12.42
N ASP A 78 -6.15 21.67 -12.88
CA ASP A 78 -5.68 23.06 -12.97
C ASP A 78 -5.52 23.75 -11.61
N ILE A 79 -6.12 23.22 -10.53
CA ILE A 79 -5.94 23.74 -9.18
C ILE A 79 -4.58 23.29 -8.62
N ARG A 80 -3.70 24.24 -8.33
CA ARG A 80 -2.30 23.99 -7.95
C ARG A 80 -1.93 24.69 -6.66
N PHE A 81 -1.29 23.97 -5.75
CA PHE A 81 -0.74 24.58 -4.54
C PHE A 81 0.45 25.48 -4.90
N LEU A 82 0.46 26.70 -4.37
CA LEU A 82 1.45 27.71 -4.73
C LEU A 82 2.86 27.30 -4.24
N PRO A 83 3.87 27.24 -5.13
CA PRO A 83 5.21 26.77 -4.77
C PRO A 83 5.85 27.52 -3.59
N GLU A 84 5.67 28.83 -3.50
CA GLU A 84 6.17 29.67 -2.40
C GLU A 84 5.51 29.37 -1.05
N LYS A 85 4.36 28.70 -1.05
CA LYS A 85 3.61 28.28 0.14
C LYS A 85 3.96 26.88 0.62
N PHE A 86 4.87 26.17 -0.07
CA PHE A 86 5.31 24.84 0.35
C PHE A 86 5.83 24.89 1.78
N THR A 87 5.28 24.03 2.62
CA THR A 87 5.70 23.95 4.03
C THR A 87 7.18 23.59 4.07
N TRP A 88 7.95 24.28 4.92
CA TRP A 88 9.40 24.14 5.09
C TRP A 88 10.32 24.75 4.03
N ARG A 89 9.75 25.29 2.93
CA ARG A 89 10.55 25.89 1.85
C ARG A 89 11.36 27.09 2.31
N SER A 90 10.74 28.03 3.02
CA SER A 90 11.42 29.24 3.50
C SER A 90 12.51 28.94 4.53
N GLN A 91 12.37 27.84 5.28
CA GLN A 91 13.36 27.32 6.21
C GLN A 91 14.49 26.54 5.53
N LYS A 92 14.42 26.30 4.21
CA LYS A 92 15.42 25.57 3.42
C LYS A 92 15.70 24.15 3.95
N LEU A 93 14.68 23.48 4.49
CA LEU A 93 14.80 22.10 4.97
C LEU A 93 14.87 21.11 3.80
N PRO A 94 15.40 19.88 3.98
CA PRO A 94 15.55 18.91 2.89
C PRO A 94 14.21 18.47 2.30
N PHE A 95 13.19 18.30 3.13
CA PHE A 95 11.83 17.97 2.69
C PHE A 95 10.95 19.23 2.63
N GLU A 96 9.98 19.20 1.72
CA GLU A 96 8.90 20.20 1.63
C GLU A 96 7.55 19.49 1.52
N LEU A 97 6.47 20.14 1.95
CA LEU A 97 5.11 19.64 1.77
C LEU A 97 4.30 20.56 0.88
N ALA A 98 3.51 19.96 -0.01
CA ALA A 98 2.46 20.61 -0.76
C ALA A 98 1.14 19.85 -0.55
N PHE A 99 0.02 20.52 -0.75
CA PHE A 99 -1.29 19.97 -0.39
C PHE A 99 -2.21 19.82 -1.59
N PHE A 100 -3.15 18.88 -1.50
CA PHE A 100 -4.21 18.71 -2.48
C PHE A 100 -5.46 19.44 -1.99
N HIS A 101 -6.13 20.12 -2.91
CA HIS A 101 -7.41 20.78 -2.66
C HIS A 101 -8.54 19.74 -2.71
N GLU A 102 -9.60 19.93 -1.93
CA GLU A 102 -10.84 19.15 -2.07
C GLU A 102 -11.52 19.39 -3.43
N GLY A 103 -12.29 18.43 -3.93
CA GLY A 103 -12.98 18.56 -5.21
C GLY A 103 -12.88 17.31 -6.08
N TYR A 104 -13.65 17.32 -7.16
CA TYR A 104 -13.84 16.15 -8.03
C TYR A 104 -14.30 14.94 -7.19
N ALA A 105 -13.45 13.93 -7.01
CA ALA A 105 -13.72 12.73 -6.22
C ALA A 105 -13.30 12.84 -4.73
N PHE A 106 -12.64 13.92 -4.32
CA PHE A 106 -12.09 14.10 -2.98
C PHE A 106 -12.94 15.07 -2.15
N ASP A 107 -14.02 14.56 -1.57
CA ASP A 107 -15.06 15.33 -0.87
C ASP A 107 -14.96 15.30 0.66
N GLN A 108 -13.91 14.67 1.18
CA GLN A 108 -13.73 14.45 2.60
C GLN A 108 -12.30 14.84 2.98
N PRO A 109 -12.12 15.86 3.85
CA PRO A 109 -10.80 16.39 4.12
C PRO A 109 -10.02 15.48 5.07
N VAL A 110 -8.71 15.68 5.08
CA VAL A 110 -7.79 15.14 6.08
C VAL A 110 -7.23 16.27 6.92
N LYS A 111 -7.12 16.03 8.22
CA LYS A 111 -6.40 16.94 9.13
C LYS A 111 -4.91 16.72 9.00
N ILE A 112 -4.13 17.79 8.95
CA ILE A 112 -2.67 17.70 8.84
C ILE A 112 -2.04 18.54 9.94
N ASN A 113 -1.17 17.91 10.72
CA ASN A 113 -0.47 18.54 11.82
C ASN A 113 1.04 18.46 11.60
N GLU A 114 1.75 19.51 11.99
CA GLU A 114 3.19 19.53 12.12
C GLU A 114 3.58 19.21 13.57
N ILE A 115 4.54 18.31 13.74
CA ILE A 115 5.25 18.08 15.02
C ILE A 115 6.58 18.84 14.95
N ASN A 116 6.82 19.74 15.90
CA ASN A 116 8.08 20.44 16.06
C ASN A 116 8.53 20.37 17.53
N GLY A 117 9.43 19.44 17.82
CA GLY A 117 9.82 19.10 19.20
C GLY A 117 8.62 18.58 19.99
N GLN A 118 8.24 19.27 21.06
CA GLN A 118 7.08 18.90 21.89
C GLN A 118 5.76 19.57 21.43
N SER A 119 5.81 20.46 20.43
CA SER A 119 4.64 21.18 19.93
C SER A 119 4.01 20.44 18.76
N VAL A 120 2.69 20.30 18.80
CA VAL A 120 1.87 19.85 17.67
C VAL A 120 1.01 21.03 17.23
N LYS A 121 1.05 21.39 15.95
CA LYS A 121 0.26 22.48 15.37
C LYS A 121 -0.42 22.02 14.08
N GLU A 122 -1.71 22.30 13.97
CA GLU A 122 -2.45 22.08 12.74
C GLU A 122 -1.92 23.00 11.63
N ILE A 123 -1.66 22.42 10.46
CA ILE A 123 -1.48 23.15 9.20
C ILE A 123 -2.89 23.38 8.66
N ARG A 124 -3.36 24.62 8.73
CA ARG A 124 -4.72 24.97 8.33
C ARG A 124 -4.79 25.19 6.83
N PHE A 125 -5.91 24.78 6.25
CA PHE A 125 -6.28 25.10 4.88
C PHE A 125 -6.48 26.61 4.73
N ASP A 126 -5.88 27.19 3.69
CA ASP A 126 -6.17 28.54 3.22
C ASP A 126 -6.39 28.46 1.69
N PRO A 127 -7.57 28.83 1.17
CA PRO A 127 -7.82 28.79 -0.27
C PRO A 127 -6.90 29.75 -1.04
N ASN A 128 -6.31 30.77 -0.42
CA ASN A 128 -5.36 31.67 -1.08
C ASN A 128 -3.95 31.07 -1.23
N ASP A 129 -3.70 29.86 -0.72
CA ASP A 129 -2.47 29.12 -0.97
C ASP A 129 -2.54 28.29 -2.27
N PHE A 130 -3.63 28.42 -3.03
CA PHE A 130 -3.85 27.73 -4.29
C PHE A 130 -4.03 28.71 -5.45
N ASP A 131 -3.45 28.36 -6.59
CA ASP A 131 -3.80 28.89 -7.90
C ASP A 131 -4.95 28.04 -8.46
N TYR A 132 -6.07 28.67 -8.80
CA TYR A 132 -7.25 27.99 -9.37
C TYR A 132 -7.21 27.96 -10.90
N GLY A 133 -6.16 28.48 -11.54
CA GLY A 133 -6.04 28.53 -12.98
C GLY A 133 -7.19 29.31 -13.63
N SER A 134 -7.86 28.69 -14.60
CA SER A 134 -9.01 29.30 -15.29
C SER A 134 -10.34 29.14 -14.55
N ASN A 135 -10.36 28.45 -13.42
CA ASN A 135 -11.59 28.17 -12.67
C ASN A 135 -12.10 29.44 -11.98
N LYS A 136 -13.39 29.74 -12.16
CA LYS A 136 -14.05 30.89 -11.52
C LYS A 136 -14.55 30.51 -10.14
N VAL A 137 -13.71 30.75 -9.13
CA VAL A 137 -13.96 30.33 -7.74
C VAL A 137 -13.93 31.54 -6.81
N ASP A 138 -14.90 31.67 -5.91
CA ASP A 138 -14.86 32.67 -4.82
C ASP A 138 -14.20 32.06 -3.57
N THR A 139 -12.92 32.34 -3.36
CA THR A 139 -12.13 31.76 -2.25
C THR A 139 -12.74 32.05 -0.86
N ARG A 140 -13.56 33.09 -0.72
CA ARG A 140 -14.25 33.37 0.57
C ARG A 140 -15.24 32.28 0.95
N LYS A 141 -15.85 31.61 -0.03
CA LYS A 141 -16.79 30.50 0.18
C LYS A 141 -16.08 29.19 0.52
N LEU A 142 -14.77 29.13 0.33
CA LEU A 142 -13.98 27.92 0.51
C LEU A 142 -13.29 27.83 1.88
N ARG A 143 -13.44 28.85 2.74
CA ARG A 143 -12.74 28.91 4.03
C ARG A 143 -13.11 27.80 5.02
N SER A 144 -14.22 27.09 4.78
CA SER A 144 -14.64 25.94 5.59
C SER A 144 -14.09 24.60 5.08
N LEU A 145 -13.42 24.59 3.94
CA LEU A 145 -12.78 23.40 3.38
C LEU A 145 -11.52 23.02 4.16
N GLY A 146 -11.03 21.81 3.91
CA GLY A 146 -9.75 21.29 4.36
C GLY A 146 -8.86 20.86 3.19
N PHE A 147 -7.81 20.13 3.51
CA PHE A 147 -6.97 19.49 2.50
C PHE A 147 -7.53 18.12 2.12
N ALA A 148 -7.51 17.75 0.84
CA ALA A 148 -7.83 16.39 0.40
C ALA A 148 -6.72 15.37 0.70
N GLY A 149 -5.49 15.87 0.84
CA GLY A 149 -4.29 15.07 1.00
C GLY A 149 -3.03 15.95 0.95
N PHE A 150 -1.87 15.31 0.90
CA PHE A 150 -0.59 16.01 0.77
C PHE A 150 0.43 15.17 0.01
N ARG A 151 1.48 15.85 -0.43
CA ARG A 151 2.65 15.26 -1.07
C ARG A 151 3.92 15.82 -0.48
N VAL A 152 4.95 14.97 -0.47
CA VAL A 152 6.28 15.25 0.05
C VAL A 152 7.22 15.46 -1.12
N HIS A 153 8.02 16.51 -1.03
CA HIS A 153 9.06 16.85 -2.00
C HIS A 153 10.45 16.69 -1.39
N TYR A 154 11.39 16.13 -2.15
CA TYR A 154 12.79 15.92 -1.76
C TYR A 154 13.71 16.00 -2.99
N PRO A 155 14.98 16.46 -2.89
CA PRO A 155 15.91 16.51 -4.02
C PRO A 155 16.37 15.10 -4.43
N LEU A 156 15.49 14.38 -5.14
CA LEU A 156 15.67 12.97 -5.47
C LEU A 156 16.55 12.77 -6.71
N ASN A 157 16.25 13.54 -7.77
CA ASN A 157 16.94 13.42 -9.05
C ASN A 157 18.13 14.38 -9.15
N THR A 158 17.98 15.60 -8.61
CA THR A 158 19.05 16.62 -8.60
C THR A 158 19.02 17.43 -7.30
N ASN A 159 20.14 18.05 -6.95
CA ASN A 159 20.20 18.97 -5.79
C ASN A 159 19.58 20.35 -6.07
N LYS A 160 19.11 20.61 -7.30
CA LYS A 160 18.57 21.93 -7.72
C LYS A 160 17.04 22.00 -7.64
N TYR A 161 16.37 20.86 -7.64
CA TYR A 161 14.92 20.74 -7.67
C TYR A 161 14.48 19.66 -6.70
N LYS A 162 13.33 19.85 -6.05
CA LYS A 162 12.74 18.85 -5.16
C LYS A 162 11.58 18.18 -5.85
N ASP A 163 11.82 16.96 -6.30
CA ASP A 163 10.84 16.08 -6.92
C ASP A 163 9.77 15.67 -5.90
N GLU A 164 8.57 15.38 -6.38
CA GLU A 164 7.56 14.67 -5.57
C GLU A 164 8.09 13.25 -5.30
N VAL A 165 8.07 12.81 -4.04
CA VAL A 165 8.62 11.50 -3.64
C VAL A 165 7.63 10.61 -2.91
N LEU A 166 6.57 11.19 -2.36
CA LEU A 166 5.49 10.49 -1.66
C LEU A 166 4.22 11.31 -1.75
N SER A 167 3.08 10.66 -1.96
CA SER A 167 1.77 11.32 -2.06
C SER A 167 0.72 10.49 -1.32
N PHE A 168 -0.05 11.13 -0.45
CA PHE A 168 -1.23 10.58 0.23
C PHE A 168 -2.46 11.31 -0.26
N LEU A 169 -3.36 10.59 -0.94
CA LEU A 169 -4.59 11.15 -1.49
C LEU A 169 -5.62 10.04 -1.73
N GLY A 170 -6.85 10.25 -1.26
CA GLY A 170 -7.96 9.31 -1.45
C GLY A 170 -7.91 8.09 -0.54
N ALA A 171 -9.01 7.85 0.19
CA ALA A 171 -9.13 6.75 1.16
C ALA A 171 -7.85 6.59 2.01
N SER A 172 -7.20 5.43 1.97
CA SER A 172 -5.91 5.17 2.64
C SER A 172 -4.78 4.91 1.65
N TYR A 173 -4.91 5.41 0.41
CA TYR A 173 -3.93 5.22 -0.64
C TYR A 173 -2.73 6.14 -0.47
N PHE A 174 -1.58 5.65 -0.92
CA PHE A 174 -0.39 6.44 -1.10
C PHE A 174 0.51 5.88 -2.19
N ARG A 175 1.29 6.74 -2.83
CA ARG A 175 2.25 6.41 -3.88
C ARG A 175 3.61 7.00 -3.54
N ALA A 176 4.71 6.32 -3.88
CA ALA A 176 6.05 6.86 -3.70
C ALA A 176 6.89 6.69 -4.96
N LEU A 177 7.97 7.47 -5.07
CA LEU A 177 8.90 7.45 -6.19
C LEU A 177 10.34 7.36 -5.69
N GLY A 178 11.08 6.40 -6.22
CA GLY A 178 12.53 6.34 -6.28
C GLY A 178 13.08 7.15 -7.45
N LYS A 179 14.40 7.21 -7.53
CA LYS A 179 15.10 8.06 -8.50
C LYS A 179 14.70 7.71 -9.94
N ASP A 180 14.47 8.73 -10.75
CA ASP A 180 14.13 8.65 -12.18
C ASP A 180 12.84 7.86 -12.48
N GLN A 181 11.94 7.69 -11.51
CA GLN A 181 10.65 7.02 -11.68
C GLN A 181 9.51 8.02 -11.99
N THR A 182 8.42 7.47 -12.54
CA THR A 182 7.11 8.15 -12.69
C THR A 182 6.04 7.38 -11.91
N TYR A 183 4.92 8.02 -11.56
CA TYR A 183 3.86 7.34 -10.82
C TYR A 183 3.23 6.21 -11.65
N GLY A 184 3.06 5.05 -11.00
CA GLY A 184 2.24 3.94 -11.47
C GLY A 184 1.39 3.40 -10.32
N LEU A 185 1.72 2.20 -9.85
CA LEU A 185 1.03 1.53 -8.76
C LEU A 185 0.97 2.36 -7.46
N SER A 186 0.01 1.98 -6.61
CA SER A 186 -0.22 2.52 -5.27
C SER A 186 -0.08 1.46 -4.18
N ALA A 187 0.19 1.89 -2.96
CA ALA A 187 -0.05 1.13 -1.75
C ALA A 187 -1.29 1.67 -1.03
N ARG A 188 -1.85 0.90 -0.09
CA ARG A 188 -2.88 1.39 0.84
C ARG A 188 -2.52 1.05 2.28
N GLY A 189 -3.11 1.78 3.23
CA GLY A 189 -3.01 1.42 4.65
C GLY A 189 -3.62 0.04 4.93
N LEU A 190 -4.82 -0.19 4.40
CA LEU A 190 -5.59 -1.41 4.67
C LEU A 190 -6.60 -1.69 3.55
N ALA A 191 -6.87 -2.97 3.30
CA ALA A 191 -7.94 -3.45 2.42
C ALA A 191 -8.93 -4.30 3.22
N ILE A 192 -10.25 -4.14 3.00
CA ILE A 192 -11.30 -4.86 3.74
C ILE A 192 -12.31 -5.41 2.74
N ASP A 193 -12.51 -6.73 2.77
CA ASP A 193 -13.48 -7.45 1.93
C ASP A 193 -13.28 -7.26 0.41
N THR A 194 -12.08 -6.86 -0.02
CA THR A 194 -11.71 -6.72 -1.44
C THR A 194 -11.95 -8.01 -2.22
N GLY A 195 -12.60 -7.91 -3.37
CA GLY A 195 -12.93 -9.06 -4.23
C GLY A 195 -14.04 -9.97 -3.69
N LEU A 196 -14.78 -9.57 -2.64
CA LEU A 196 -15.97 -10.28 -2.16
C LEU A 196 -17.25 -9.67 -2.76
N SER A 197 -18.28 -10.52 -2.93
CA SER A 197 -19.58 -10.10 -3.44
C SER A 197 -20.37 -9.18 -2.49
N SER A 198 -20.00 -9.15 -1.20
CA SER A 198 -20.56 -8.21 -0.21
C SER A 198 -20.17 -6.75 -0.45
N GLY A 199 -19.19 -6.50 -1.33
CA GLY A 199 -18.61 -5.19 -1.57
C GLY A 199 -17.39 -4.92 -0.70
N GLU A 200 -16.44 -4.19 -1.27
CA GLU A 200 -15.23 -3.72 -0.59
C GLU A 200 -15.56 -2.53 0.33
N GLU A 201 -14.95 -2.52 1.51
CA GLU A 201 -14.90 -1.34 2.37
C GLU A 201 -13.55 -0.66 2.17
N PHE A 202 -13.57 0.67 2.01
CA PHE A 202 -12.38 1.50 1.79
C PHE A 202 -12.05 2.33 3.04
N PRO A 203 -11.13 1.87 3.90
CA PRO A 203 -10.61 2.66 5.00
C PRO A 203 -9.92 3.93 4.54
N ARG A 204 -10.01 4.98 5.36
CA ARG A 204 -9.39 6.28 5.08
C ARG A 204 -8.36 6.68 6.14
N PHE A 205 -7.27 7.32 5.71
CA PHE A 205 -6.50 8.17 6.62
C PHE A 205 -7.21 9.50 6.85
N THR A 206 -7.61 9.79 8.08
CA THR A 206 -8.40 10.98 8.44
C THR A 206 -7.56 12.11 9.04
N GLU A 207 -6.41 11.77 9.62
CA GLU A 207 -5.53 12.74 10.27
C GLU A 207 -4.07 12.30 10.18
N PHE A 208 -3.19 13.26 9.95
CA PHE A 208 -1.75 13.08 9.86
C PHE A 208 -1.01 13.97 10.85
N TRP A 209 0.13 13.47 11.34
CA TRP A 209 1.11 14.24 12.08
C TRP A 209 2.48 14.02 11.46
N ILE A 210 3.10 15.09 10.98
CA ILE A 210 4.34 15.03 10.21
C ILE A 210 5.43 15.70 11.03
N GLU A 211 6.50 14.97 11.31
CA GLU A 211 7.64 15.50 12.06
C GLU A 211 8.46 16.43 11.19
N ARG A 212 8.66 17.67 11.66
CA ARG A 212 9.53 18.63 10.98
C ARG A 212 10.96 18.07 10.93
N PRO A 213 11.55 17.89 9.74
CA PRO A 213 12.91 17.39 9.63
C PRO A 213 13.92 18.44 10.08
N LYS A 214 15.09 17.97 10.53
CA LYS A 214 16.28 18.81 10.69
C LYS A 214 16.95 19.02 9.33
N ALA A 215 17.81 20.03 9.24
CA ALA A 215 18.50 20.39 7.99
C ALA A 215 19.35 19.24 7.39
N SER A 216 19.83 18.31 8.20
CA SER A 216 20.67 17.17 7.79
C SER A 216 19.90 15.87 7.60
N ASP A 217 18.59 15.84 7.89
CA ASP A 217 17.82 14.60 7.88
C ASP A 217 17.62 14.11 6.44
N LYS A 218 17.66 12.80 6.28
CA LYS A 218 17.46 12.09 5.01
C LYS A 218 16.23 11.20 5.03
N GLU A 219 15.47 11.25 6.12
CA GLU A 219 14.24 10.53 6.31
C GLU A 219 13.17 11.46 6.89
N LEU A 220 11.91 11.11 6.67
CA LEU A 220 10.77 11.86 7.15
C LEU A 220 9.81 10.92 7.88
N THR A 221 9.48 11.24 9.13
CA THR A 221 8.50 10.51 9.94
C THR A 221 7.11 11.12 9.76
N ILE A 222 6.15 10.29 9.39
CA ILE A 222 4.74 10.64 9.24
C ILE A 222 3.92 9.66 10.09
N TYR A 223 3.04 10.17 10.92
CA TYR A 223 2.01 9.38 11.59
C TYR A 223 0.65 9.60 10.94
N ALA A 224 -0.19 8.57 10.92
CA ALA A 224 -1.53 8.67 10.37
C ALA A 224 -2.55 7.89 11.21
N LEU A 225 -3.74 8.46 11.34
CA LEU A 225 -4.92 7.83 11.91
C LEU A 225 -5.81 7.31 10.77
N LEU A 226 -6.08 6.02 10.78
CA LEU A 226 -6.98 5.35 9.86
C LEU A 226 -8.34 5.11 10.53
N ASN A 227 -9.42 5.39 9.82
CA ASN A 227 -10.78 5.20 10.28
C ASN A 227 -11.67 4.70 9.13
N SER A 228 -12.47 3.68 9.41
CA SER A 228 -13.39 3.04 8.47
C SER A 228 -14.56 2.45 9.24
N ARG A 229 -15.68 2.09 8.60
CA ARG A 229 -16.84 1.53 9.31
C ARG A 229 -16.47 0.45 10.34
N ARG A 230 -15.66 -0.54 9.96
CA ARG A 230 -15.37 -1.71 10.80
C ARG A 230 -13.96 -1.77 11.38
N VAL A 231 -13.04 -0.90 10.97
CA VAL A 231 -11.64 -0.91 11.44
C VAL A 231 -11.12 0.51 11.66
N THR A 232 -10.34 0.69 12.72
CA THR A 232 -9.47 1.85 12.93
C THR A 232 -8.01 1.39 12.97
N GLY A 233 -7.09 2.33 12.79
CA GLY A 233 -5.67 2.00 12.93
C GLY A 233 -4.79 3.21 13.15
N ALA A 234 -3.65 2.99 13.79
CA ALA A 234 -2.58 3.97 13.93
C ALA A 234 -1.39 3.53 13.09
N TYR A 235 -0.80 4.46 12.35
CA TYR A 235 0.32 4.20 11.46
C TYR A 235 1.49 5.13 11.78
N ARG A 236 2.71 4.61 11.64
CA ARG A 236 3.95 5.37 11.48
C ARG A 236 4.60 4.94 10.18
N PHE A 237 4.88 5.91 9.33
CA PHE A 237 5.65 5.79 8.10
C PHE A 237 6.99 6.50 8.32
N VAL A 238 8.10 5.84 7.97
CA VAL A 238 9.41 6.48 7.88
C VAL A 238 9.85 6.41 6.42
N LEU A 239 9.71 7.53 5.73
CA LEU A 239 10.08 7.70 4.32
C LEU A 239 11.58 7.90 4.20
N LYS A 240 12.24 7.14 3.32
CA LYS A 240 13.67 7.24 3.00
C LYS A 240 13.83 7.33 1.48
N PRO A 241 13.87 8.54 0.90
CA PRO A 241 14.03 8.69 -0.54
C PRO A 241 15.43 8.28 -1.00
N GLY A 242 15.52 7.66 -2.17
CA GLY A 242 16.79 7.19 -2.72
C GLY A 242 16.66 6.65 -4.14
N SER A 243 17.69 5.91 -4.60
CA SER A 243 17.59 5.16 -5.86
C SER A 243 16.35 4.28 -5.86
N ASP A 244 16.21 3.51 -4.79
CA ASP A 244 14.93 2.98 -4.35
C ASP A 244 14.44 3.84 -3.20
N THR A 245 13.19 4.25 -3.24
CA THR A 245 12.55 4.88 -2.08
C THR A 245 11.98 3.79 -1.20
N THR A 246 12.27 3.83 0.09
CA THR A 246 11.71 2.88 1.07
C THR A 246 10.83 3.59 2.07
N VAL A 247 9.77 2.91 2.51
CA VAL A 247 8.90 3.38 3.59
C VAL A 247 8.79 2.26 4.62
N ASP A 248 9.35 2.49 5.81
CA ASP A 248 9.11 1.61 6.94
C ASP A 248 7.73 1.90 7.52
N VAL A 249 6.86 0.89 7.55
CA VAL A 249 5.50 1.01 8.08
C VAL A 249 5.40 0.23 9.38
N LYS A 250 4.90 0.92 10.41
CA LYS A 250 4.40 0.33 11.65
C LYS A 250 2.93 0.67 11.79
N ALA A 251 2.10 -0.34 12.02
CA ALA A 251 0.67 -0.17 12.22
C ALA A 251 0.16 -0.93 13.43
N GLN A 252 -0.87 -0.38 14.06
CA GLN A 252 -1.67 -1.05 15.09
C GLN A 252 -3.15 -0.86 14.75
N LEU A 253 -3.82 -1.97 14.44
CA LEU A 253 -5.21 -2.00 13.98
C LEU A 253 -6.15 -2.42 15.11
N TYR A 254 -7.38 -1.94 15.05
CA TYR A 254 -8.46 -2.32 15.95
C TYR A 254 -9.74 -2.55 15.14
N LEU A 255 -10.29 -3.76 15.22
CA LEU A 255 -11.58 -4.07 14.63
C LEU A 255 -12.69 -3.55 15.56
N ARG A 256 -13.65 -2.81 14.99
CA ARG A 256 -14.94 -2.47 15.62
C ARG A 256 -15.92 -3.64 15.55
N GLU A 257 -15.91 -4.31 14.42
CA GLU A 257 -16.77 -5.44 14.08
C GLU A 257 -15.94 -6.50 13.35
N ASN A 258 -16.48 -7.71 13.23
CA ASN A 258 -15.85 -8.74 12.42
C ASN A 258 -15.84 -8.33 10.94
N VAL A 259 -14.76 -8.70 10.24
CA VAL A 259 -14.63 -8.56 8.78
C VAL A 259 -14.43 -9.94 8.16
N SER A 260 -14.85 -10.12 6.91
CA SER A 260 -14.69 -11.40 6.22
C SER A 260 -13.28 -11.58 5.68
N LYS A 261 -12.65 -10.48 5.25
CA LYS A 261 -11.28 -10.48 4.74
C LYS A 261 -10.55 -9.20 5.15
N LEU A 262 -9.37 -9.36 5.73
CA LEU A 262 -8.48 -8.26 6.10
C LEU A 262 -7.19 -8.35 5.27
N GLY A 263 -7.03 -7.45 4.31
CA GLY A 263 -5.86 -7.35 3.45
C GLY A 263 -4.80 -6.42 4.03
N LEU A 264 -3.66 -6.98 4.43
CA LEU A 264 -2.53 -6.29 5.03
C LEU A 264 -1.47 -5.94 3.99
N ALA A 265 -0.87 -4.76 4.14
CA ALA A 265 0.09 -4.18 3.19
C ALA A 265 -0.37 -4.26 1.73
N PRO A 266 -1.58 -3.77 1.41
CA PRO A 266 -2.13 -3.85 0.07
C PRO A 266 -1.38 -2.99 -0.94
N LEU A 267 -1.20 -3.57 -2.13
CA LEU A 267 -0.73 -2.92 -3.35
C LEU A 267 -1.86 -2.90 -4.38
N THR A 268 -1.91 -1.86 -5.19
CA THR A 268 -2.92 -1.68 -6.25
C THR A 268 -2.23 -1.16 -7.50
N SER A 269 -2.49 -1.78 -8.64
CA SER A 269 -1.82 -1.50 -9.90
C SER A 269 -2.80 -1.67 -11.08
N MET A 270 -2.29 -1.48 -12.29
CA MET A 270 -3.03 -1.56 -13.53
C MET A 270 -2.34 -2.51 -14.51
N TYR A 271 -3.11 -3.37 -15.17
CA TYR A 271 -2.68 -4.19 -16.28
C TYR A 271 -3.79 -4.26 -17.34
N LEU A 272 -3.53 -3.74 -18.55
CA LEU A 272 -4.47 -3.80 -19.68
C LEU A 272 -4.14 -4.98 -20.61
N HIS A 273 -2.93 -4.96 -21.16
CA HIS A 273 -2.40 -5.97 -22.08
C HIS A 273 -0.87 -5.97 -22.09
N GLY A 274 -0.29 -7.06 -22.56
CA GLY A 274 1.15 -7.29 -22.62
C GLY A 274 1.51 -8.57 -23.35
N ASP A 275 2.77 -8.97 -23.33
CA ASP A 275 3.29 -10.13 -24.07
C ASP A 275 2.52 -11.45 -23.86
N ASN A 276 2.01 -11.67 -22.65
CA ASN A 276 1.25 -12.88 -22.29
C ASN A 276 -0.24 -12.79 -22.66
N GLN A 277 -0.75 -11.57 -22.85
CA GLN A 277 -2.13 -11.30 -23.25
C GLN A 277 -2.19 -10.06 -24.14
N ARG A 278 -2.15 -10.26 -25.45
CA ARG A 278 -2.19 -9.18 -26.45
C ARG A 278 -3.50 -8.41 -26.39
N SER A 279 -3.43 -7.13 -26.78
CA SER A 279 -4.61 -6.27 -26.96
C SER A 279 -5.64 -6.94 -27.87
N GLN A 280 -6.92 -6.74 -27.54
CA GLN A 280 -8.05 -7.20 -28.37
C GLN A 280 -8.47 -6.15 -29.41
N GLY A 281 -7.99 -4.91 -29.29
CA GLY A 281 -8.20 -3.83 -30.25
C GLY A 281 -6.90 -3.39 -30.92
N GLU A 282 -7.01 -2.48 -31.89
CA GLU A 282 -5.84 -1.81 -32.46
C GLU A 282 -5.27 -0.83 -31.43
N ASP A 283 -4.10 -1.15 -30.90
CA ASP A 283 -3.29 -0.26 -30.09
C ASP A 283 -1.87 -0.30 -30.67
N TYR A 284 -1.25 0.88 -30.83
CA TYR A 284 0.11 0.97 -31.33
C TYR A 284 1.14 0.53 -30.27
N ARG A 285 0.74 0.55 -28.99
CA ARG A 285 1.55 0.18 -27.83
C ARG A 285 1.56 -1.34 -27.67
N PRO A 286 2.73 -2.01 -27.71
CA PRO A 286 2.80 -3.45 -27.52
C PRO A 286 2.29 -3.90 -26.14
N GLU A 287 2.56 -3.11 -25.10
CA GLU A 287 2.14 -3.35 -23.72
C GLU A 287 1.62 -2.07 -23.05
N VAL A 288 0.65 -2.23 -22.15
CA VAL A 288 0.07 -1.15 -21.34
C VAL A 288 -0.22 -1.68 -19.93
N HIS A 289 0.66 -1.36 -18.99
CA HIS A 289 0.55 -1.77 -17.58
C HIS A 289 1.52 -1.00 -16.67
N ASP A 290 1.19 -0.98 -15.38
CA ASP A 290 2.02 -0.44 -14.28
C ASP A 290 2.78 -1.54 -13.53
N SER A 291 2.46 -2.80 -13.83
CA SER A 291 3.07 -4.01 -13.31
C SER A 291 2.77 -5.16 -14.26
N ASP A 292 3.72 -6.07 -14.46
CA ASP A 292 3.56 -7.26 -15.32
C ASP A 292 3.39 -8.56 -14.53
N GLY A 293 3.65 -8.54 -13.22
CA GLY A 293 3.51 -9.75 -12.40
C GLY A 293 3.47 -9.50 -10.90
N LEU A 294 2.87 -10.46 -10.20
CA LEU A 294 3.05 -10.63 -8.77
C LEU A 294 4.26 -11.53 -8.52
N SER A 295 5.20 -11.05 -7.72
CA SER A 295 6.29 -11.86 -7.17
C SER A 295 5.99 -12.21 -5.71
N VAL A 296 6.20 -13.46 -5.31
CA VAL A 296 6.04 -13.94 -3.93
C VAL A 296 7.28 -14.71 -3.50
N ALA A 297 7.84 -14.35 -2.35
CA ALA A 297 8.89 -15.11 -1.67
C ALA A 297 8.29 -15.80 -0.45
N SER A 298 8.20 -17.13 -0.49
CA SER A 298 7.65 -17.92 0.61
C SER A 298 8.62 -17.98 1.79
N GLY A 299 8.10 -18.31 2.99
CA GLY A 299 8.93 -18.59 4.16
C GLY A 299 9.78 -19.87 4.04
N THR A 300 9.49 -20.73 3.06
CA THR A 300 10.24 -21.97 2.79
C THR A 300 11.36 -21.78 1.74
N GLY A 301 11.49 -20.58 1.17
CA GLY A 301 12.50 -20.25 0.17
C GLY A 301 12.05 -20.42 -1.29
N GLU A 302 10.81 -20.87 -1.54
CA GLU A 302 10.24 -20.85 -2.89
C GLU A 302 9.97 -19.41 -3.32
N TRP A 303 10.34 -19.10 -4.56
CA TRP A 303 9.92 -17.89 -5.25
C TRP A 303 8.88 -18.23 -6.31
N ILE A 304 7.82 -17.44 -6.37
CA ILE A 304 6.72 -17.60 -7.32
C ILE A 304 6.60 -16.31 -8.12
N TRP A 305 6.53 -16.45 -9.45
CA TRP A 305 6.20 -15.38 -10.38
C TRP A 305 4.86 -15.65 -11.03
N ARG A 306 3.92 -14.72 -10.87
CA ARG A 306 2.56 -14.78 -11.39
C ARG A 306 2.36 -13.63 -12.39
N PRO A 307 2.55 -13.86 -13.70
CA PRO A 307 2.21 -12.86 -14.71
C PRO A 307 0.77 -12.40 -14.58
N LEU A 308 0.54 -11.09 -14.66
CA LEU A 308 -0.79 -10.49 -14.56
C LEU A 308 -1.57 -10.70 -15.86
N VAL A 309 -2.89 -10.70 -15.74
CA VAL A 309 -3.81 -10.73 -16.88
C VAL A 309 -4.99 -9.79 -16.59
N ASN A 310 -5.61 -9.28 -17.64
CA ASN A 310 -6.89 -8.58 -17.61
C ASN A 310 -8.00 -9.60 -17.95
N PRO A 311 -8.62 -10.26 -16.95
CA PRO A 311 -9.59 -11.32 -17.20
C PRO A 311 -10.94 -10.74 -17.64
N LYS A 312 -11.80 -11.56 -18.24
CA LYS A 312 -13.19 -11.16 -18.58
C LYS A 312 -14.15 -11.18 -17.38
N ARG A 313 -13.74 -11.81 -16.28
CA ARG A 313 -14.49 -11.90 -15.01
C ARG A 313 -13.52 -11.73 -13.86
N LEU A 314 -14.02 -11.28 -12.70
CA LEU A 314 -13.22 -11.17 -11.48
C LEU A 314 -12.46 -12.47 -11.21
N LEU A 315 -11.15 -12.35 -11.08
CA LEU A 315 -10.26 -13.46 -10.78
C LEU A 315 -9.57 -13.22 -9.44
N VAL A 316 -9.66 -14.21 -8.55
CA VAL A 316 -8.97 -14.18 -7.25
C VAL A 316 -8.05 -15.41 -7.17
N THR A 317 -6.76 -15.18 -7.03
CA THR A 317 -5.74 -16.22 -6.87
C THR A 317 -5.15 -16.12 -5.47
N SER A 318 -4.90 -17.26 -4.82
CA SER A 318 -4.40 -17.32 -3.44
C SER A 318 -3.18 -18.23 -3.33
N TYR A 319 -2.12 -17.72 -2.71
CA TYR A 319 -0.90 -18.47 -2.40
C TYR A 319 -0.81 -18.65 -0.89
N SER A 320 -1.29 -19.79 -0.39
CA SER A 320 -1.22 -20.14 1.03
C SER A 320 0.23 -20.41 1.43
N LEU A 321 0.67 -19.77 2.52
CA LEU A 321 2.04 -19.86 3.01
C LEU A 321 2.10 -19.50 4.50
N SER A 322 3.23 -19.80 5.13
CA SER A 322 3.53 -19.39 6.50
C SER A 322 4.73 -18.46 6.49
N ASN A 323 4.61 -17.33 7.21
CA ASN A 323 5.65 -16.31 7.35
C ASN A 323 6.27 -15.90 6.00
N PRO A 324 5.55 -15.14 5.14
CA PRO A 324 6.10 -14.70 3.86
C PRO A 324 7.42 -13.97 4.06
N ALA A 325 8.42 -14.32 3.25
CA ALA A 325 9.63 -13.54 3.15
C ALA A 325 9.38 -12.22 2.40
N GLY A 326 8.33 -12.15 1.57
CA GLY A 326 7.84 -10.91 0.98
C GLY A 326 6.97 -11.16 -0.25
N PHE A 327 6.35 -10.10 -0.76
CA PHE A 327 5.57 -10.14 -1.99
C PHE A 327 5.51 -8.75 -2.62
N GLY A 328 5.26 -8.66 -3.92
CA GLY A 328 5.22 -7.38 -4.61
C GLY A 328 4.60 -7.44 -5.99
N LEU A 329 3.95 -6.33 -6.38
CA LEU A 329 3.60 -6.09 -7.77
C LEU A 329 4.82 -5.48 -8.45
N MET A 330 5.35 -6.22 -9.42
CA MET A 330 6.60 -5.91 -10.07
C MET A 330 6.35 -5.57 -11.54
N GLN A 331 7.26 -4.79 -12.09
CA GLN A 331 7.37 -4.51 -13.51
C GLN A 331 8.78 -4.89 -13.96
N ARG A 332 8.91 -6.08 -14.55
CA ARG A 332 10.20 -6.62 -14.99
C ARG A 332 10.60 -6.08 -16.36
N ASP A 333 9.65 -5.78 -17.24
CA ASP A 333 9.93 -5.09 -18.49
C ASP A 333 10.12 -3.58 -18.30
N ARG A 334 11.22 -3.07 -18.84
CA ARG A 334 11.72 -1.70 -18.71
C ARG A 334 12.19 -1.13 -20.05
N ASP A 335 12.03 -1.86 -21.15
CA ASP A 335 12.40 -1.35 -22.46
C ASP A 335 11.30 -0.42 -22.97
N PHE A 336 11.67 0.80 -23.36
CA PHE A 336 10.73 1.71 -24.02
C PHE A 336 10.11 1.06 -25.27
N ALA A 337 10.85 0.16 -25.92
CA ALA A 337 10.37 -0.56 -27.10
C ALA A 337 9.07 -1.34 -26.85
N SER A 338 8.87 -1.83 -25.61
CA SER A 338 7.68 -2.59 -25.20
C SER A 338 6.45 -1.72 -24.98
N TYR A 339 6.61 -0.40 -24.79
CA TYR A 339 5.50 0.49 -24.42
C TYR A 339 5.19 1.56 -25.47
N GLN A 340 6.22 2.16 -26.08
CA GLN A 340 6.10 3.22 -27.11
C GLN A 340 5.31 4.48 -26.68
N ASP A 341 5.01 4.67 -25.40
CA ASP A 341 4.19 5.79 -24.91
C ASP A 341 5.06 6.89 -24.27
N LEU A 342 5.17 8.04 -24.96
CA LEU A 342 6.01 9.16 -24.54
C LEU A 342 5.41 9.98 -23.38
N ASP A 343 4.11 9.86 -23.14
CA ASP A 343 3.40 10.62 -22.11
C ASP A 343 3.31 9.80 -20.82
N ALA A 344 2.83 8.56 -20.92
CA ALA A 344 2.58 7.68 -19.78
C ALA A 344 3.85 7.05 -19.20
N LYS A 345 4.89 6.85 -20.03
CA LYS A 345 6.23 6.35 -19.67
C LYS A 345 6.18 5.14 -18.74
N TYR A 346 5.41 4.13 -19.13
CA TYR A 346 5.18 2.94 -18.33
C TYR A 346 6.49 2.27 -17.90
N GLU A 347 7.51 2.24 -18.75
CA GLU A 347 8.84 1.66 -18.49
C GLU A 347 9.54 2.25 -17.25
N ARG A 348 9.12 3.43 -16.80
CA ARG A 348 9.67 4.15 -15.63
C ARG A 348 8.85 3.98 -14.35
N ARG A 349 7.69 3.32 -14.38
CA ARG A 349 6.80 3.17 -13.22
C ARG A 349 7.36 2.18 -12.20
N PRO A 350 7.31 2.43 -10.88
CA PRO A 350 7.98 1.57 -9.91
C PRO A 350 7.39 0.17 -9.82
N SER A 351 8.25 -0.81 -9.53
CA SER A 351 7.84 -2.01 -8.78
C SER A 351 7.66 -1.66 -7.31
N ALA A 352 6.74 -2.32 -6.60
CA ALA A 352 6.63 -2.25 -5.14
C ALA A 352 6.78 -3.61 -4.47
N TRP A 353 7.73 -3.68 -3.53
CA TRP A 353 8.00 -4.88 -2.74
C TRP A 353 7.65 -4.67 -1.26
N VAL A 354 6.77 -5.51 -0.73
CA VAL A 354 6.46 -5.64 0.70
C VAL A 354 7.42 -6.65 1.33
N GLN A 355 8.18 -6.17 2.31
CA GLN A 355 9.04 -6.99 3.17
C GLN A 355 8.48 -7.01 4.60
N PRO A 356 7.81 -8.10 5.02
CA PRO A 356 7.36 -8.27 6.41
C PRO A 356 8.50 -8.11 7.42
N LYS A 357 8.19 -7.51 8.57
CA LYS A 357 9.06 -7.51 9.76
C LYS A 357 8.45 -8.41 10.82
N GLY A 358 9.24 -9.36 11.31
CA GLY A 358 8.77 -10.40 12.23
C GLY A 358 7.93 -11.47 11.53
N ASN A 359 7.25 -12.28 12.34
CA ASN A 359 6.48 -13.43 11.87
C ASN A 359 5.01 -13.05 11.66
N TRP A 360 4.55 -13.06 10.41
CA TRP A 360 3.15 -12.80 10.07
C TRP A 360 2.24 -14.03 10.21
N GLY A 361 2.80 -15.19 10.55
CA GLY A 361 2.07 -16.42 10.78
C GLY A 361 1.55 -17.04 9.48
N SER A 362 0.57 -17.93 9.63
CA SER A 362 -0.11 -18.58 8.51
C SER A 362 -1.14 -17.66 7.87
N GLY A 363 -1.30 -17.81 6.56
CA GLY A 363 -2.21 -17.01 5.76
C GLY A 363 -1.97 -17.24 4.28
N ARG A 364 -2.25 -16.22 3.47
CA ARG A 364 -2.03 -16.26 2.03
C ARG A 364 -1.71 -14.90 1.47
N VAL A 365 -0.88 -14.87 0.42
CA VAL A 365 -0.85 -13.72 -0.48
C VAL A 365 -1.99 -13.91 -1.47
N GLU A 366 -2.87 -12.93 -1.55
CA GLU A 366 -4.03 -12.95 -2.43
C GLU A 366 -3.85 -11.90 -3.53
N LEU A 367 -4.18 -12.30 -4.76
CA LEU A 367 -4.15 -11.47 -5.96
C LEU A 367 -5.57 -11.38 -6.51
N VAL A 368 -6.07 -10.15 -6.66
CA VAL A 368 -7.37 -9.85 -7.25
C VAL A 368 -7.13 -9.14 -8.57
N GLN A 369 -7.71 -9.66 -9.65
CA GLN A 369 -7.65 -9.06 -10.98
C GLN A 369 -9.07 -8.84 -11.49
N ILE A 370 -9.38 -7.58 -11.78
CA ILE A 370 -10.69 -7.09 -12.14
C ILE A 370 -10.71 -6.85 -13.66
N PRO A 371 -11.79 -7.20 -14.37
CA PRO A 371 -11.94 -6.82 -15.77
C PRO A 371 -11.94 -5.30 -15.91
N THR A 372 -11.09 -4.76 -16.79
CA THR A 372 -11.09 -3.34 -17.13
C THR A 372 -11.14 -3.13 -18.64
N PRO A 373 -11.91 -2.14 -19.14
CA PRO A 373 -11.92 -1.80 -20.57
C PRO A 373 -10.75 -0.87 -20.97
N ASP A 374 -10.14 -0.16 -20.02
CA ASP A 374 -9.13 0.87 -20.27
C ASP A 374 -8.10 0.98 -19.13
N GLU A 375 -7.06 1.78 -19.38
CA GLU A 375 -5.93 2.04 -18.48
C GLU A 375 -6.20 3.08 -17.39
N THR A 376 -7.37 3.72 -17.37
CA THR A 376 -7.68 4.78 -16.40
C THR A 376 -8.04 4.24 -15.02
N ASN A 377 -8.36 2.95 -14.93
CA ASN A 377 -8.78 2.26 -13.72
C ASN A 377 -7.75 1.21 -13.30
N ASP A 378 -7.25 1.34 -12.07
CA ASP A 378 -6.46 0.27 -11.44
C ASP A 378 -7.32 -0.99 -11.31
N ASN A 379 -6.83 -2.11 -11.84
CA ASN A 379 -7.59 -3.37 -11.92
C ASN A 379 -6.86 -4.56 -11.29
N VAL A 380 -5.74 -4.32 -10.61
CA VAL A 380 -4.93 -5.34 -9.94
C VAL A 380 -4.76 -4.97 -8.47
N VAL A 381 -5.00 -5.92 -7.56
CA VAL A 381 -4.79 -5.73 -6.11
C VAL A 381 -4.05 -6.94 -5.54
N ALA A 382 -3.02 -6.71 -4.73
CA ALA A 382 -2.31 -7.77 -4.02
C ALA A 382 -2.12 -7.43 -2.54
N PHE A 383 -2.37 -8.39 -1.65
CA PHE A 383 -2.21 -8.19 -0.20
C PHE A 383 -2.01 -9.53 0.52
N TRP A 384 -1.55 -9.44 1.77
CA TRP A 384 -1.54 -10.58 2.69
C TRP A 384 -2.86 -10.70 3.44
N VAL A 385 -3.41 -11.91 3.52
CA VAL A 385 -4.59 -12.22 4.35
C VAL A 385 -4.16 -13.22 5.43
N PRO A 386 -4.19 -12.84 6.72
CA PRO A 386 -3.98 -13.79 7.82
C PRO A 386 -5.02 -14.92 7.78
N GLU A 387 -4.60 -16.14 8.14
CA GLU A 387 -5.51 -17.29 8.23
C GLU A 387 -6.57 -17.09 9.32
N THR A 388 -6.16 -16.52 10.45
CA THR A 388 -7.06 -16.16 11.55
C THR A 388 -7.22 -14.65 11.62
N ALA A 389 -8.46 -14.17 11.49
CA ALA A 389 -8.76 -12.75 11.63
C ALA A 389 -8.44 -12.26 13.06
N PRO A 390 -7.95 -11.01 13.21
CA PRO A 390 -7.77 -10.41 14.53
C PRO A 390 -9.08 -10.35 15.33
N LYS A 391 -9.00 -10.39 16.66
CA LYS A 391 -10.17 -10.26 17.52
C LYS A 391 -10.65 -8.80 17.59
N VAL A 392 -11.96 -8.60 17.56
CA VAL A 392 -12.60 -7.29 17.79
C VAL A 392 -12.10 -6.63 19.08
N GLY A 393 -11.80 -5.34 19.00
CA GLY A 393 -11.33 -4.50 20.11
C GLY A 393 -9.89 -4.77 20.58
N GLN A 394 -9.25 -5.85 20.14
CA GLN A 394 -7.87 -6.17 20.51
C GLN A 394 -6.88 -5.51 19.55
N PRO A 395 -5.72 -5.02 20.04
CA PRO A 395 -4.70 -4.45 19.17
C PRO A 395 -4.09 -5.54 18.29
N PHE A 396 -4.01 -5.26 16.99
CA PHE A 396 -3.29 -6.09 16.03
C PHE A 396 -2.12 -5.32 15.43
N ASN A 397 -0.90 -5.76 15.75
CA ASN A 397 0.33 -5.08 15.33
C ASN A 397 0.84 -5.64 14.01
N LEU A 398 1.32 -4.73 13.15
CA LEU A 398 1.86 -5.05 11.85
C LEU A 398 3.09 -4.16 11.57
N GLU A 399 4.20 -4.75 11.17
CA GLU A 399 5.38 -4.01 10.72
C GLU A 399 5.92 -4.58 9.41
N TYR A 400 6.32 -3.70 8.49
CA TYR A 400 6.91 -4.06 7.20
C TYR A 400 7.71 -2.89 6.61
N THR A 401 8.48 -3.17 5.57
CA THR A 401 9.08 -2.16 4.69
C THR A 401 8.46 -2.28 3.31
N LEU A 402 8.02 -1.17 2.74
CA LEU A 402 7.71 -1.06 1.31
C LEU A 402 8.91 -0.47 0.59
N SER A 403 9.25 -1.03 -0.58
CA SER A 403 10.33 -0.52 -1.44
C SER A 403 9.78 -0.23 -2.82
N TRP A 404 9.93 1.00 -3.31
CA TRP A 404 9.61 1.41 -4.68
C TRP A 404 10.88 1.40 -5.51
N GLN A 405 10.95 0.46 -6.45
CA GLN A 405 12.20 0.03 -7.09
C GLN A 405 12.07 0.06 -8.62
N LYS A 406 13.21 0.24 -9.30
CA LYS A 406 13.27 0.16 -10.78
C LYS A 406 14.46 -0.66 -11.27
N ASP A 407 15.68 -0.26 -10.92
CA ASP A 407 16.89 -0.87 -11.49
C ASP A 407 17.44 -2.02 -10.60
N ALA A 408 17.34 -1.89 -9.28
CA ALA A 408 17.84 -2.84 -8.29
C ALA A 408 16.70 -3.59 -7.58
N GLU A 409 15.70 -4.01 -8.35
CA GLU A 409 14.49 -4.63 -7.82
C GLU A 409 14.77 -5.91 -7.04
N LYS A 410 13.93 -6.18 -6.04
CA LYS A 410 13.97 -7.45 -5.33
C LYS A 410 13.65 -8.60 -6.30
N ARG A 411 14.59 -9.54 -6.40
CA ARG A 411 14.52 -10.73 -7.27
C ARG A 411 14.88 -11.99 -6.48
N PRO A 412 14.48 -13.18 -6.96
CA PRO A 412 14.97 -14.43 -6.39
C PRO A 412 16.51 -14.49 -6.47
N PRO A 413 17.16 -15.21 -5.53
CA PRO A 413 18.58 -15.51 -5.65
C PRO A 413 18.87 -16.54 -6.77
N LEU A 414 17.83 -17.21 -7.27
CA LEU A 414 17.84 -18.10 -8.42
C LEU A 414 17.71 -17.31 -9.74
N SER A 415 17.54 -18.00 -10.87
CA SER A 415 17.05 -17.36 -12.10
C SER A 415 15.55 -17.02 -12.00
N TRP A 416 15.09 -16.04 -12.77
CA TRP A 416 13.71 -15.55 -12.78
C TRP A 416 13.19 -15.44 -14.22
N VAL A 417 11.88 -15.41 -14.35
CA VAL A 417 11.18 -15.16 -15.62
C VAL A 417 11.38 -13.71 -16.05
N THR A 418 11.82 -13.47 -17.28
CA THR A 418 11.91 -12.09 -17.83
C THR A 418 10.71 -11.74 -18.69
N GLN A 419 10.10 -12.72 -19.35
CA GLN A 419 8.88 -12.52 -20.14
C GLN A 419 8.09 -13.81 -20.29
N THR A 420 6.78 -13.68 -20.52
CA THR A 420 5.89 -14.78 -20.92
C THR A 420 5.17 -14.37 -22.18
N ARG A 421 5.32 -15.11 -23.27
CA ARG A 421 4.67 -14.82 -24.56
C ARG A 421 3.67 -15.92 -24.93
N ARG A 422 2.53 -15.51 -25.48
CA ARG A 422 1.50 -16.41 -26.00
C ARG A 422 1.59 -16.53 -27.53
N GLY A 423 1.66 -17.75 -28.05
CA GLY A 423 1.62 -18.03 -29.48
C GLY A 423 2.40 -19.27 -29.92
N PHE A 424 2.18 -19.68 -31.17
CA PHE A 424 2.79 -20.86 -31.78
C PHE A 424 4.01 -20.55 -32.66
N GLY A 425 4.28 -19.28 -32.98
CA GLY A 425 5.26 -18.91 -34.00
C GLY A 425 4.93 -19.56 -35.35
N PHE A 426 5.90 -20.24 -35.96
CA PHE A 426 5.73 -20.97 -37.24
C PHE A 426 5.05 -22.34 -37.08
N GLN A 427 4.89 -22.86 -35.85
CA GLN A 427 4.22 -24.14 -35.67
C GLN A 427 2.77 -24.06 -36.13
N LYS A 428 2.34 -25.02 -36.96
CA LYS A 428 0.97 -25.07 -37.47
C LYS A 428 0.02 -25.12 -36.26
N LYS A 429 -0.92 -24.16 -36.20
CA LYS A 429 -2.00 -24.19 -35.21
C LYS A 429 -2.68 -25.55 -35.33
N SER A 430 -2.65 -26.32 -34.25
CA SER A 430 -3.31 -27.61 -34.19
C SER A 430 -4.81 -27.38 -34.01
N ASP A 431 -5.63 -28.22 -34.63
CA ASP A 431 -7.10 -28.19 -34.47
C ASP A 431 -7.54 -28.71 -33.08
N ASP A 432 -6.60 -29.03 -32.19
CA ASP A 432 -6.83 -29.61 -30.86
C ASP A 432 -7.06 -28.58 -29.73
N ASN A 433 -7.29 -27.31 -30.06
CA ASN A 433 -7.47 -26.22 -29.10
C ASN A 433 -6.29 -26.03 -28.10
N SER A 434 -5.09 -26.47 -28.48
CA SER A 434 -3.90 -26.19 -27.68
C SER A 434 -3.47 -24.72 -27.79
N LEU A 435 -2.56 -24.34 -26.90
CA LEU A 435 -1.91 -23.05 -26.85
C LEU A 435 -0.41 -23.22 -26.64
N GLY A 436 0.38 -22.44 -27.37
CA GLY A 436 1.81 -22.27 -27.14
C GLY A 436 2.10 -21.14 -26.15
N LEU A 437 2.96 -21.41 -25.18
CA LEU A 437 3.51 -20.46 -24.22
C LEU A 437 5.04 -20.51 -24.32
N VAL A 438 5.67 -19.34 -24.33
CA VAL A 438 7.13 -19.19 -24.36
C VAL A 438 7.54 -18.38 -23.13
N VAL A 439 8.36 -18.95 -22.28
CA VAL A 439 8.78 -18.36 -21.00
C VAL A 439 10.29 -18.25 -21.01
N ASP A 440 10.81 -17.03 -20.97
CA ASP A 440 12.25 -16.79 -20.89
C ASP A 440 12.68 -16.60 -19.45
N PHE A 441 13.81 -17.22 -19.10
CA PHE A 441 14.43 -17.14 -17.80
C PHE A 441 15.84 -16.58 -17.93
N GLU A 442 16.18 -15.67 -17.03
CA GLU A 442 17.52 -15.12 -16.88
C GLU A 442 17.91 -15.07 -15.41
N GLY A 443 19.20 -14.88 -15.13
CA GLY A 443 19.65 -14.67 -13.76
C GLY A 443 21.03 -15.23 -13.46
N PRO A 444 21.50 -15.04 -12.23
CA PRO A 444 22.88 -15.33 -11.84
C PRO A 444 23.23 -16.81 -11.88
N VAL A 445 22.23 -17.71 -11.73
CA VAL A 445 22.47 -19.16 -11.74
C VAL A 445 22.96 -19.62 -13.12
N PHE A 446 22.42 -19.08 -14.21
CA PHE A 446 22.82 -19.50 -15.56
C PHE A 446 24.24 -19.06 -15.93
N LYS A 447 24.73 -17.95 -15.38
CA LYS A 447 26.11 -17.48 -15.60
C LYS A 447 27.16 -18.42 -15.01
N LYS A 448 26.76 -19.23 -14.01
CA LYS A 448 27.64 -20.19 -13.30
C LYS A 448 27.35 -21.64 -13.69
N LEU A 449 26.37 -21.86 -14.57
CA LEU A 449 25.98 -23.18 -15.00
C LEU A 449 27.03 -23.71 -15.97
N SER A 450 27.53 -24.92 -15.74
CA SER A 450 28.43 -25.58 -16.69
C SER A 450 27.68 -25.90 -17.99
N ASP A 451 28.34 -25.75 -19.14
CA ASP A 451 27.81 -26.16 -20.46
C ASP A 451 27.38 -27.63 -20.55
N LYS A 452 27.86 -28.47 -19.61
CA LYS A 452 27.46 -29.88 -19.51
C LYS A 452 26.07 -30.09 -18.90
N VAL A 453 25.57 -29.11 -18.14
CA VAL A 453 24.24 -29.19 -17.54
C VAL A 453 23.22 -28.75 -18.58
N GLN A 454 22.27 -29.62 -18.87
CA GLN A 454 21.13 -29.32 -19.73
C GLN A 454 19.92 -29.06 -18.83
N PRO A 455 19.45 -27.82 -18.68
CA PRO A 455 18.23 -27.52 -17.94
C PRO A 455 17.01 -28.22 -18.55
N GLU A 456 16.18 -28.76 -17.66
CA GLU A 456 14.89 -29.33 -17.98
C GLU A 456 13.77 -28.43 -17.47
N GLY A 457 12.68 -28.35 -18.22
CA GLY A 457 11.46 -27.67 -17.80
C GLY A 457 10.53 -28.66 -17.12
N VAL A 458 10.23 -28.41 -15.84
CA VAL A 458 9.22 -29.17 -15.10
C VAL A 458 7.95 -28.35 -15.10
N VAL A 459 6.89 -28.85 -15.75
CA VAL A 459 5.62 -28.14 -15.90
C VAL A 459 4.47 -29.05 -15.51
N SER A 460 3.57 -28.53 -14.69
CA SER A 460 2.32 -29.17 -14.28
C SER A 460 1.13 -28.26 -14.59
N ALA A 461 -0.03 -28.88 -14.86
CA ALA A 461 -1.32 -28.20 -15.01
C ALA A 461 -2.31 -28.73 -13.98
N ASP A 462 -3.37 -27.95 -13.72
CA ASP A 462 -4.58 -28.44 -13.04
C ASP A 462 -5.38 -29.42 -13.92
N ASP A 463 -6.49 -29.94 -13.38
CA ASP A 463 -7.32 -30.95 -14.06
C ASP A 463 -7.95 -30.45 -15.38
N ASN A 464 -8.04 -29.13 -15.59
CA ASN A 464 -8.57 -28.56 -16.82
C ASN A 464 -7.50 -28.38 -17.90
N GLY A 465 -6.22 -28.58 -17.56
CA GLY A 465 -5.09 -28.46 -18.48
C GLY A 465 -4.39 -29.79 -18.73
N LYS A 466 -3.92 -29.98 -19.97
CA LYS A 466 -3.00 -31.06 -20.32
C LYS A 466 -1.74 -30.49 -20.95
N VAL A 467 -0.59 -30.67 -20.30
CA VAL A 467 0.71 -30.35 -20.89
C VAL A 467 1.01 -31.40 -21.97
N LEU A 468 1.07 -30.95 -23.22
CA LEU A 468 1.32 -31.81 -24.38
C LEU A 468 2.81 -31.87 -24.73
N GLU A 469 3.53 -30.77 -24.48
CA GLU A 469 4.95 -30.65 -24.80
C GLU A 469 5.61 -29.63 -23.89
N THR A 470 6.82 -29.94 -23.44
CA THR A 470 7.74 -29.01 -22.80
C THR A 470 9.10 -29.14 -23.45
N LYS A 471 9.64 -28.03 -23.95
CA LYS A 471 10.98 -27.96 -24.55
C LYS A 471 11.77 -26.83 -23.92
N VAL A 472 13.06 -27.03 -23.71
CA VAL A 472 13.95 -26.02 -23.13
C VAL A 472 15.13 -25.80 -24.06
N PHE A 473 15.44 -24.53 -24.33
CA PHE A 473 16.48 -24.11 -25.25
C PHE A 473 17.35 -23.06 -24.60
N ARG A 474 18.64 -23.08 -24.92
CA ARG A 474 19.52 -21.95 -24.63
C ARG A 474 19.04 -20.74 -25.41
N ASN A 475 18.99 -19.58 -24.75
CA ASN A 475 18.75 -18.30 -25.43
C ASN A 475 20.10 -17.56 -25.53
N ASP A 476 20.77 -17.66 -26.67
CA ASP A 476 22.11 -17.07 -26.87
C ASP A 476 22.08 -15.53 -26.93
N VAL A 477 20.92 -14.94 -27.23
CA VAL A 477 20.75 -13.48 -27.29
C VAL A 477 20.81 -12.87 -25.89
N THR A 478 20.11 -13.47 -24.93
CA THR A 478 20.07 -12.97 -23.55
C THR A 478 21.07 -13.65 -22.62
N GLY A 479 21.66 -14.78 -23.06
CA GLY A 479 22.44 -15.65 -22.19
C GLY A 479 21.59 -16.36 -21.14
N GLY A 480 20.27 -16.44 -21.34
CA GLY A 480 19.30 -17.13 -20.50
C GLY A 480 18.88 -18.50 -21.05
N TRP A 481 17.71 -18.96 -20.61
CA TRP A 481 17.07 -20.20 -21.09
C TRP A 481 15.60 -19.95 -21.39
N ARG A 482 15.11 -20.52 -22.48
CA ARG A 482 13.73 -20.44 -22.94
C ARG A 482 13.03 -21.76 -22.70
N MET A 483 11.90 -21.73 -22.00
CA MET A 483 10.97 -22.85 -21.89
C MET A 483 9.78 -22.63 -22.83
N MET A 484 9.52 -23.58 -23.72
CA MET A 484 8.33 -23.62 -24.56
C MET A 484 7.38 -24.68 -24.02
N VAL A 485 6.12 -24.31 -23.80
CA VAL A 485 5.08 -25.19 -23.29
C VAL A 485 3.93 -25.19 -24.28
N ARG A 486 3.46 -26.38 -24.66
CA ARG A 486 2.18 -26.55 -25.35
C ARG A 486 1.18 -27.16 -24.39
N VAL A 487 0.12 -26.42 -24.10
CA VAL A 487 -0.95 -26.84 -23.19
C VAL A 487 -2.26 -26.95 -23.96
N ARG A 488 -3.06 -27.97 -23.70
CA ARG A 488 -4.44 -28.06 -24.16
C ARG A 488 -5.40 -27.84 -23.01
N ARG A 489 -6.43 -27.03 -23.24
CA ARG A 489 -7.55 -26.84 -22.31
C ARG A 489 -8.65 -27.86 -22.60
N ASN A 490 -9.23 -28.45 -21.56
CA ASN A 490 -10.33 -29.40 -21.69
C ASN A 490 -11.68 -28.67 -21.82
N GLU A 491 -11.97 -27.69 -20.95
CA GLU A 491 -13.21 -26.91 -20.94
C GLU A 491 -12.94 -25.41 -21.08
N GLU A 492 -13.45 -24.76 -22.14
CA GLU A 492 -13.17 -23.36 -22.49
C GLU A 492 -13.62 -22.32 -21.45
N ASN A 493 -14.70 -22.61 -20.74
CA ASN A 493 -15.31 -21.73 -19.75
C ASN A 493 -14.68 -21.84 -18.35
N LYS A 494 -13.64 -22.67 -18.19
CA LYS A 494 -12.88 -22.83 -16.95
C LYS A 494 -11.44 -22.33 -17.13
N PRO A 495 -10.82 -21.78 -16.07
CA PRO A 495 -9.41 -21.42 -16.12
C PRO A 495 -8.54 -22.67 -16.27
N VAL A 496 -7.27 -22.48 -16.67
CA VAL A 496 -6.21 -23.49 -16.55
C VAL A 496 -5.06 -22.84 -15.79
N GLU A 497 -4.72 -23.39 -14.63
CA GLU A 497 -3.54 -23.02 -13.86
C GLU A 497 -2.35 -23.90 -14.23
N LEU A 498 -1.20 -23.27 -14.42
CA LEU A 498 0.07 -23.89 -14.74
C LEU A 498 1.12 -23.51 -13.71
N ARG A 499 1.99 -24.46 -13.37
CA ARG A 499 3.23 -24.20 -12.65
C ARG A 499 4.40 -24.74 -13.44
N GLY A 500 5.46 -23.96 -13.59
CA GLY A 500 6.64 -24.34 -14.34
C GLY A 500 7.92 -23.78 -13.75
N PHE A 501 9.02 -24.54 -13.78
CA PHE A 501 10.34 -24.06 -13.39
C PHE A 501 11.44 -24.83 -14.13
N LEU A 502 12.65 -24.27 -14.12
CA LEU A 502 13.84 -24.92 -14.68
C LEU A 502 14.63 -25.63 -13.57
N ARG A 503 15.11 -26.84 -13.87
CA ARG A 503 16.00 -27.61 -13.00
C ARG A 503 17.19 -28.16 -13.78
N GLY A 504 18.30 -28.40 -13.10
CA GLY A 504 19.47 -29.12 -13.61
C GLY A 504 19.75 -30.33 -12.72
N GLY A 505 19.48 -31.54 -13.22
CA GLY A 505 19.45 -32.73 -12.38
C GLY A 505 18.46 -32.59 -11.23
N SER A 506 18.93 -32.69 -9.98
CA SER A 506 18.11 -32.51 -8.78
C SER A 506 18.04 -31.07 -8.26
N THR A 507 18.70 -30.11 -8.92
CA THR A 507 18.81 -28.73 -8.43
C THR A 507 17.83 -27.81 -9.15
N THR A 508 16.97 -27.11 -8.41
CA THR A 508 16.12 -26.05 -8.96
C THR A 508 16.97 -24.85 -9.37
N LEU A 509 16.81 -24.39 -10.60
CA LEU A 509 17.61 -23.31 -11.20
C LEU A 509 16.86 -21.97 -11.28
N SER A 510 15.53 -21.99 -11.24
CA SER A 510 14.69 -20.80 -11.35
C SER A 510 13.63 -20.70 -10.25
N GLU A 511 12.99 -19.55 -10.14
CA GLU A 511 11.69 -19.42 -9.50
C GLU A 511 10.61 -20.25 -10.22
N THR A 512 9.47 -20.42 -9.57
CA THR A 512 8.28 -21.06 -10.11
C THR A 512 7.45 -20.03 -10.89
N TRP A 513 7.36 -20.19 -12.20
CA TRP A 513 6.37 -19.52 -13.04
C TRP A 513 4.98 -20.12 -12.75
N SER A 514 4.06 -19.32 -12.23
CA SER A 514 2.67 -19.68 -11.92
C SER A 514 1.74 -18.90 -12.84
N TYR A 515 1.18 -19.56 -13.85
CA TYR A 515 0.44 -18.89 -14.91
C TYR A 515 -1.00 -19.35 -14.98
N ILE A 516 -1.91 -18.43 -15.29
CA ILE A 516 -3.32 -18.76 -15.56
C ILE A 516 -3.63 -18.41 -17.00
N LEU A 517 -4.32 -19.34 -17.65
CA LEU A 517 -5.10 -19.00 -18.83
C LEU A 517 -6.55 -18.76 -18.37
N PRO A 518 -7.04 -17.50 -18.33
CA PRO A 518 -8.40 -17.19 -17.87
C PRO A 518 -9.46 -17.87 -18.75
N PRO A 519 -10.68 -18.09 -18.23
CA PRO A 519 -11.82 -18.54 -19.04
C PRO A 519 -11.99 -17.68 -20.29
N ASN A 520 -12.43 -18.31 -21.39
CA ASN A 520 -12.73 -17.61 -22.64
C ASN A 520 -13.86 -16.59 -22.51
#